data_AF-A0A2V9BRY0-F1
#
_entry.id   AF-A0A2V9BRY0-F1
#
_cell.length_a   1.000
_cell.length_b   1.000
_cell.length_c   1.000
_cell.angle_alpha   90.00
_cell.angle_beta   90.00
_cell.angle_gamma   90.00
#
_symmetry.space_group_name_H-M   'P 1'
#
loop_
_entity.id
_entity.type
_entity.pdbx_description
1 polymer ?
#
loop_
_entity_poly.entity_id
_entity_poly.type
_entity_poly.pdbx_seq_one_letter_code
_entity_poly.pdbx_strand_id
1 'polypeptide(L)'
;MLTQKIAQFSKADFAAEVRAGLTKTGQKELPSKYLYDEVGSALFEVISVLPEYGLTRADERLLRHHAESIVRRVPSPALVAELGSGSGKKTGWILEPLSRRQRTTYFPIEISPTA
;
A
#
# COMPACT_ATOMS: atom_id res chain seq x y z
N MET A 1 -3.12 12.34 -13.03
CA MET A 1 -2.44 11.10 -12.62
C MET A 1 -3.07 9.96 -13.42
N LEU A 2 -2.25 9.11 -14.05
CA LEU A 2 -2.73 7.91 -14.73
C LEU A 2 -2.62 6.75 -13.75
N THR A 3 -3.70 6.43 -13.06
CA THR A 3 -3.79 5.24 -12.21
C THR A 3 -4.03 4.03 -13.11
N GLN A 4 -3.02 3.20 -13.34
CA GLN A 4 -3.22 1.92 -14.01
C GLN A 4 -3.64 0.87 -12.97
N LYS A 5 -4.84 0.31 -13.13
CA LYS A 5 -5.30 -0.83 -12.33
C LYS A 5 -4.46 -2.06 -12.68
N ILE A 6 -3.69 -2.58 -11.72
CA ILE A 6 -3.14 -3.93 -11.83
C ILE A 6 -4.24 -4.94 -11.48
N ALA A 7 -4.19 -6.10 -12.14
CA ALA A 7 -5.19 -7.16 -12.21
C ALA A 7 -6.06 -7.32 -10.95
N GLN A 8 -7.37 -7.13 -11.12
CA GLN A 8 -8.36 -7.58 -10.15
C GLN A 8 -8.34 -9.12 -10.11
N PHE A 9 -8.17 -9.71 -8.93
CA PHE A 9 -8.27 -11.15 -8.77
C PHE A 9 -9.63 -11.64 -9.28
N SER A 10 -9.65 -12.70 -10.08
CA SER A 10 -10.92 -13.21 -10.57
C SER A 10 -11.69 -13.86 -9.43
N LYS A 11 -13.04 -13.82 -9.52
CA LYS A 11 -13.89 -14.56 -8.57
C LYS A 11 -13.56 -16.06 -8.56
N ALA A 12 -13.08 -16.60 -9.68
CA ALA A 12 -12.66 -17.98 -9.79
C ALA A 12 -11.40 -18.27 -8.94
N ASP A 13 -10.41 -17.38 -8.97
CA ASP A 13 -9.20 -17.49 -8.15
C ASP A 13 -9.54 -17.41 -6.66
N PHE A 14 -10.40 -16.44 -6.28
CA PHE A 14 -10.91 -16.34 -4.91
C PHE A 14 -11.56 -17.63 -4.44
N ALA A 15 -12.52 -18.16 -5.20
CA ALA A 15 -13.22 -19.39 -4.84
C ALA A 15 -12.28 -20.61 -4.77
N ALA A 16 -11.29 -20.68 -5.66
CA ALA A 16 -10.29 -21.74 -5.66
C ALA A 16 -9.39 -21.69 -4.42
N GLU A 17 -8.87 -20.51 -4.06
CA GLU A 17 -8.02 -20.31 -2.88
C GLU A 17 -8.80 -20.54 -1.57
N VAL A 18 -10.04 -20.05 -1.48
CA VAL A 18 -10.91 -20.30 -0.32
C VAL A 18 -11.19 -21.78 -0.16
N ARG A 19 -11.56 -22.48 -1.24
CA ARG A 19 -11.78 -23.93 -1.20
C ARG A 19 -10.51 -24.64 -0.71
N ALA A 20 -9.37 -24.39 -1.33
CA ALA A 20 -8.11 -25.03 -0.96
C ALA A 20 -7.73 -24.78 0.51
N GLY A 21 -7.88 -23.54 0.99
CA GLY A 21 -7.58 -23.15 2.37
C GLY A 21 -8.50 -23.78 3.42
N LEU A 22 -9.79 -23.88 3.12
CA LEU A 22 -10.78 -24.47 4.03
C LEU A 22 -10.82 -26.00 4.01
N THR A 23 -10.43 -26.63 2.89
CA THR A 23 -10.35 -28.09 2.77
C THR A 23 -8.99 -28.67 3.16
N LYS A 24 -8.01 -27.82 3.51
CA LYS A 24 -6.69 -28.24 3.95
C LYS A 24 -6.80 -29.12 5.21
N THR A 25 -6.24 -30.34 5.15
CA THR A 25 -6.12 -31.22 6.31
C THR A 25 -5.16 -30.58 7.33
N GLY A 26 -5.57 -30.50 8.59
CA GLY A 26 -4.81 -29.80 9.64
C GLY A 26 -5.19 -28.32 9.76
N GLN A 27 -4.19 -27.43 9.79
CA GLN A 27 -4.39 -25.99 9.95
C GLN A 27 -4.99 -25.36 8.69
N LYS A 28 -6.23 -24.88 8.82
CA LYS A 28 -6.92 -24.08 7.79
C LYS A 28 -6.34 -22.68 7.74
N GLU A 29 -6.35 -22.08 6.56
CA GLU A 29 -5.71 -20.79 6.30
C GLU A 29 -6.43 -20.08 5.15
N LEU A 30 -6.50 -18.75 5.21
CA LEU A 30 -6.93 -17.91 4.10
C LEU A 30 -5.86 -16.84 3.83
N PRO A 31 -5.57 -16.52 2.55
CA PRO A 31 -4.66 -15.43 2.21
C PRO A 31 -5.12 -14.08 2.79
N SER A 32 -4.23 -13.37 3.46
CA SER A 32 -4.54 -12.09 4.11
C SER A 32 -4.95 -10.98 3.15
N LYS A 33 -4.65 -11.10 1.85
CA LYS A 33 -5.13 -10.18 0.81
C LYS A 33 -6.65 -10.03 0.78
N TYR A 34 -7.39 -11.03 1.25
CA TYR A 34 -8.86 -10.99 1.35
C TYR A 34 -9.38 -10.19 2.55
N LEU A 35 -8.49 -9.71 3.44
CA LEU A 35 -8.84 -8.76 4.50
C LEU A 35 -8.97 -7.32 3.99
N TYR A 36 -8.67 -7.04 2.72
CA TYR A 36 -8.61 -5.68 2.17
C TYR A 36 -9.65 -5.45 1.08
N ASP A 37 -10.90 -5.86 1.34
CA ASP A 37 -12.06 -5.30 0.64
C ASP A 37 -12.34 -3.87 1.13
N GLU A 38 -13.43 -3.25 0.67
CA GLU A 38 -13.78 -1.88 1.05
C GLU A 38 -13.86 -1.70 2.59
N VAL A 39 -14.53 -2.63 3.27
CA VAL A 39 -14.71 -2.59 4.72
C VAL A 39 -13.38 -2.85 5.44
N GLY A 40 -12.65 -3.87 5.01
CA GLY A 40 -11.38 -4.25 5.60
C GLY A 40 -10.29 -3.19 5.44
N SER A 41 -10.24 -2.51 4.28
CA SER A 41 -9.38 -1.34 4.08
C SER A 41 -9.75 -0.19 5.03
N ALA A 42 -11.04 0.11 5.20
CA ALA A 42 -11.47 1.14 6.15
C ALA A 42 -11.13 0.77 7.60
N LEU A 43 -11.28 -0.49 7.98
CA LEU A 43 -10.88 -1.01 9.30
C LEU A 43 -9.36 -0.87 9.51
N PHE A 44 -8.55 -1.11 8.47
CA PHE A 44 -7.10 -0.93 8.55
C PHE A 44 -6.71 0.54 8.79
N GLU A 45 -7.39 1.49 8.14
CA GLU A 45 -7.17 2.92 8.41
C GLU A 45 -7.50 3.28 9.88
N VAL A 46 -8.55 2.67 10.46
CA VAL A 46 -8.85 2.82 11.89
C VAL A 46 -7.76 2.18 12.76
N ILE A 47 -7.32 0.97 12.43
CA ILE A 47 -6.21 0.29 13.14
C ILE A 47 -4.96 1.17 13.14
N SER A 48 -4.68 1.86 12.04
CA SER A 48 -3.49 2.69 11.87
C SER A 48 -3.34 3.84 12.89
N VAL A 49 -4.46 4.26 13.49
CA VAL A 49 -4.50 5.35 14.49
C VAL A 49 -4.67 4.85 15.92
N LEU A 50 -4.83 3.53 16.14
CA LEU A 50 -4.93 2.97 17.49
C LEU A 50 -3.64 3.19 18.28
N PRO A 51 -3.73 3.50 19.59
CA PRO A 51 -2.54 3.72 20.42
C PRO A 51 -1.61 2.50 20.44
N GLU A 52 -2.15 1.29 20.43
CA GLU A 52 -1.43 0.01 20.41
C GLU A 52 -0.70 -0.23 19.09
N TYR A 53 -1.24 0.26 17.97
CA TYR A 53 -0.68 0.04 16.63
C TYR A 53 0.27 1.18 16.24
N GLY A 54 1.45 1.21 16.86
CA GLY A 54 2.44 2.28 16.68
C GLY A 54 3.15 2.35 15.33
N LEU A 55 2.97 1.35 14.45
CA LEU A 55 3.74 1.20 13.22
C LEU A 55 3.51 2.35 12.24
N THR A 56 2.26 2.70 11.93
CA THR A 56 1.96 3.80 10.99
C THR A 56 2.52 5.13 11.47
N ARG A 57 2.43 5.41 12.78
CA ARG A 57 3.01 6.62 13.37
C ARG A 57 4.54 6.62 13.30
N ALA A 58 5.18 5.46 13.47
CA ALA A 58 6.63 5.34 13.38
C ALA A 58 7.13 5.59 11.96
N ASP A 59 6.50 4.96 10.97
CA ASP A 59 6.80 5.18 9.55
C ASP A 59 6.68 6.66 9.19
N GLU A 60 5.58 7.30 9.60
CA GLU A 60 5.34 8.70 9.29
C GLU A 60 6.40 9.62 9.92
N ARG A 61 6.81 9.37 11.17
CA ARG A 61 7.91 10.13 11.80
C ARG A 61 9.21 10.00 11.01
N LEU A 62 9.56 8.79 10.58
CA LEU A 62 10.78 8.54 9.81
C LEU A 62 10.74 9.23 8.45
N LEU A 63 9.63 9.11 7.72
CA LEU A 63 9.47 9.74 6.41
C LEU A 63 9.50 11.27 6.51
N ARG A 64 8.78 11.86 7.47
CA ARG A 64 8.82 13.31 7.73
C ARG A 64 10.24 13.80 8.00
N HIS A 65 11.02 13.06 8.79
CA HIS A 65 12.37 13.49 9.17
C HIS A 65 13.41 13.27 8.07
N HIS A 66 13.27 12.22 7.26
CA HIS A 66 14.31 11.80 6.34
C HIS A 66 13.99 11.98 4.85
N ALA A 67 12.77 12.36 4.48
CA ALA A 67 12.35 12.45 3.09
C ALA A 67 13.29 13.27 2.20
N GLU A 68 13.68 14.48 2.62
CA GLU A 68 14.61 15.29 1.84
C GLU A 68 15.97 14.60 1.68
N SER A 69 16.47 13.96 2.74
CA SER A 69 17.75 13.26 2.68
C SER A 69 17.69 12.03 1.78
N ILE A 70 16.55 11.35 1.71
CA ILE A 70 16.30 10.25 0.79
C ILE A 70 16.30 10.80 -0.63
N VAL A 71 15.46 11.81 -0.91
CA VAL A 71 15.32 12.40 -2.25
C VAL A 71 16.64 13.00 -2.76
N ARG A 72 17.49 13.56 -1.88
CA ARG A 72 18.81 14.07 -2.30
C ARG A 72 19.68 13.02 -2.97
N ARG A 73 19.56 11.77 -2.52
CA ARG A 73 20.35 10.62 -2.98
C ARG A 73 19.74 9.92 -4.20
N VAL A 74 18.51 10.29 -4.57
CA VAL A 74 17.83 9.72 -5.74
C VAL A 74 18.33 10.44 -7.00
N PRO A 75 18.92 9.70 -7.96
CA PRO A 75 19.31 10.25 -9.26
C PRO A 75 18.10 10.77 -10.03
N SER A 76 18.31 11.78 -10.87
CA SER A 76 17.29 12.34 -11.76
C SER A 76 17.60 11.97 -13.21
N PRO A 77 16.61 11.55 -14.03
CA PRO A 77 15.19 11.43 -13.68
C PRO A 77 14.86 10.16 -12.87
N ALA A 78 13.80 10.21 -12.06
CA ALA A 78 13.28 9.05 -11.33
C ALA A 78 11.77 8.89 -11.50
N LEU A 79 11.33 7.64 -11.50
CA LEU A 79 9.93 7.25 -11.40
C LEU A 79 9.65 6.74 -9.98
N VAL A 80 8.45 6.99 -9.47
CA VAL A 80 8.03 6.48 -8.16
C VAL A 80 6.95 5.43 -8.36
N ALA A 81 7.20 4.21 -7.90
CA ALA A 81 6.21 3.15 -7.81
C ALA A 81 6.04 2.76 -6.34
N GLU A 82 4.81 2.73 -5.86
CA GLU A 82 4.48 2.35 -4.49
C GLU A 82 3.67 1.06 -4.48
N LEU A 83 4.18 0.06 -3.78
CA LEU A 83 3.55 -1.26 -3.63
C LEU A 83 2.70 -1.26 -2.37
N GLY A 84 1.38 -1.47 -2.52
CA GLY A 84 0.42 -1.35 -1.43
C GLY A 84 0.26 0.10 -1.01
N SER A 85 -0.15 0.97 -1.94
CA SER A 85 -0.17 2.41 -1.71
C SER A 85 -1.16 2.86 -0.64
N GLY A 86 -2.20 2.06 -0.34
CA GLY A 86 -3.27 2.47 0.56
C GLY A 86 -3.77 3.88 0.19
N SER A 87 -3.97 4.71 1.21
CA SER A 87 -4.36 6.12 1.05
C SER A 87 -3.27 7.06 0.51
N GLY A 88 -2.06 6.58 0.23
CA GLY A 88 -0.94 7.37 -0.33
C GLY A 88 -0.37 8.47 0.58
N LYS A 89 -0.94 8.66 1.78
CA LYS A 89 -0.57 9.74 2.72
C LYS A 89 0.92 9.77 3.05
N LYS A 90 1.51 8.60 3.30
CA LYS A 90 2.93 8.45 3.64
C LYS A 90 3.84 8.84 2.48
N THR A 91 3.44 8.48 1.26
CA THR A 91 4.22 8.72 0.05
C THR A 91 4.23 10.19 -0.35
N GLY A 92 3.25 10.98 0.09
CA GLY A 92 3.29 12.44 0.03
C GLY A 92 4.60 13.04 0.57
N TRP A 93 5.14 12.49 1.66
CA TRP A 93 6.41 12.96 2.24
C TRP A 93 7.60 12.82 1.28
N ILE A 94 7.61 11.82 0.40
CA ILE A 94 8.67 11.62 -0.59
C ILE A 94 8.37 12.38 -1.89
N LEU A 95 7.11 12.35 -2.34
CA LEU A 95 6.70 12.97 -3.60
C LEU A 95 6.86 14.49 -3.58
N GLU A 96 6.58 15.14 -2.45
CA GLU A 96 6.70 16.59 -2.32
C GLU A 96 8.13 17.08 -2.61
N PRO A 97 9.18 16.67 -1.88
CA PRO A 97 10.54 17.10 -2.17
C PRO A 97 11.07 16.61 -3.54
N LEU A 98 10.62 15.45 -4.02
CA LEU A 98 11.01 14.96 -5.35
C LEU A 98 10.45 15.86 -6.46
N SER A 99 9.21 16.31 -6.32
CA SER A 99 8.52 17.19 -7.28
C SER A 99 9.19 18.55 -7.44
N ARG A 100 9.92 19.02 -6.42
CA ARG A 100 10.71 20.26 -6.47
C ARG A 100 12.00 20.10 -7.29
N ARG A 101 12.53 18.88 -7.43
CA ARG A 101 13.76 18.58 -8.19
C ARG A 101 13.50 18.19 -9.64
N GLN A 102 12.34 17.59 -9.92
CA GLN A 102 12.01 17.04 -11.22
C GLN A 102 10.51 16.86 -11.43
N ARG A 103 10.11 16.72 -12.71
CA ARG A 103 8.79 16.21 -13.05
C ARG A 103 8.65 14.79 -12.51
N THR A 104 7.72 14.59 -11.58
CA THR A 104 7.52 13.32 -10.89
C THR A 104 6.35 12.57 -11.49
N THR A 105 6.59 11.33 -11.91
CA THR A 105 5.54 10.38 -12.29
C THR A 105 5.40 9.35 -11.18
N TYR A 106 4.18 9.19 -10.68
CA TYR A 106 3.85 8.31 -9.57
C TYR A 106 2.89 7.20 -10.02
N PHE A 107 3.24 5.96 -9.69
CA PHE A 107 2.49 4.74 -9.97
C PHE A 107 2.04 4.09 -8.65
N PRO A 108 0.82 4.37 -8.18
CA PRO A 108 0.23 3.64 -7.05
C PRO A 108 -0.17 2.23 -7.49
N ILE A 109 0.35 1.21 -6.82
CA ILE A 109 0.01 -0.19 -7.06
C ILE A 109 -0.74 -0.71 -5.84
N GLU A 110 -2.02 -0.99 -6.01
CA GLU A 110 -2.92 -1.38 -4.92
C GLU A 110 -3.92 -2.44 -5.37
N ILE A 111 -4.21 -3.39 -4.49
CA ILE A 111 -5.17 -4.47 -4.70
C ILE A 111 -6.59 -4.02 -4.33
N SER A 112 -6.72 -3.11 -3.36
CA SER A 112 -8.01 -2.56 -2.94
C SER A 112 -8.44 -1.42 -3.88
N PRO A 113 -9.62 -1.52 -4.52
CA PRO A 113 -10.09 -0.51 -5.45
C PRO A 113 -10.56 0.79 -4.76
N THR A 114 -10.70 0.78 -3.44
CA THR A 114 -11.28 1.86 -2.62
C THR A 114 -10.27 2.50 -1.66
N ALA A 115 -8.99 2.12 -1.76
CA ALA A 115 -7.92 2.68 -0.95
C ALA A 115 -7.58 4.14 -1.33
#